data_AF-A0A7C5QKZ9-F1
#
_entry.id   AF-A0A7C5QKZ9-F1
#
_cell.length_a   1.000
_cell.length_b   1.000
_cell.length_c   1.000
_cell.angle_alpha   90.00
_cell.angle_beta   90.00
_cell.angle_gamma   90.00
#
_symmetry.space_group_name_H-M   'P 1'
#
loop_
_entity.id
_entity.type
_entity.pdbx_description
1 polymer ?
#
loop_
_entity_poly.entity_id
_entity_poly.type
_entity_poly.pdbx_seq_one_letter_code
_entity_poly.pdbx_strand_id
1 'polypeptide(L)'
;MPRSSLLEETLEVVVVSSHFRHVGGLFLAILLIGIGYGVGSGQVDIQWPFWPTTTTYSGDAIPFGNVNVGETKTANYTFKITEESETAGTITNIAFPGGYSQWGPFSLVNLPSLPTTLQPGESVTFQVTFSPTAAGSYSATFTITVQGGWPLQTKTQDVDLTGTGVGEGESIPPSDT
;
A
#
# COMPACT_ATOMS: atom_id res chain seq x y z
N MET A 1 24.99 59.65 -9.47
CA MET A 1 24.09 59.17 -10.55
C MET A 1 24.92 59.04 -11.81
N PRO A 2 25.23 57.81 -12.26
CA PRO A 2 24.55 57.15 -13.41
C PRO A 2 24.13 55.70 -13.06
N ARG A 3 23.02 55.11 -13.54
CA ARG A 3 22.53 54.72 -14.89
C ARG A 3 23.18 53.41 -15.41
N SER A 4 22.44 52.32 -15.17
CA SER A 4 22.37 50.99 -15.83
C SER A 4 23.28 50.69 -17.04
N SER A 5 23.79 49.44 -17.14
CA SER A 5 23.19 48.36 -17.97
C SER A 5 24.22 47.35 -18.53
N LEU A 6 23.82 46.07 -18.56
CA LEU A 6 24.21 44.93 -19.44
C LEU A 6 25.43 44.06 -19.02
N LEU A 7 25.20 42.78 -18.67
CA LEU A 7 25.40 41.53 -19.48
C LEU A 7 26.91 41.16 -19.56
N GLU A 8 27.41 39.94 -19.36
CA GLU A 8 26.91 38.57 -19.44
C GLU A 8 28.01 37.64 -18.89
N GLU A 9 27.64 36.41 -18.46
CA GLU A 9 28.49 35.19 -18.42
C GLU A 9 29.75 35.18 -17.53
N THR A 10 30.17 34.12 -16.84
CA THR A 10 29.87 32.68 -16.76
C THR A 10 30.44 32.21 -15.41
N LEU A 11 29.85 31.17 -14.80
CA LEU A 11 30.52 29.99 -14.24
C LEU A 11 29.55 29.24 -13.32
N GLU A 12 29.05 28.10 -13.81
CA GLU A 12 28.43 27.06 -13.00
C GLU A 12 29.42 26.54 -11.96
N VAL A 13 29.11 26.62 -10.67
CA VAL A 13 29.52 25.62 -9.66
C VAL A 13 28.51 25.64 -8.50
N VAL A 14 27.70 24.58 -8.44
CA VAL A 14 27.21 23.88 -7.22
C VAL A 14 26.75 24.74 -6.04
N VAL A 15 25.43 24.89 -5.88
CA VAL A 15 24.81 24.85 -4.55
C VAL A 15 23.59 23.92 -4.61
N VAL A 16 23.79 22.72 -4.09
CA VAL A 16 22.73 21.88 -3.54
C VAL A 16 21.99 22.72 -2.50
N SER A 17 20.86 23.32 -2.89
CA SER A 17 20.01 24.09 -1.98
C SER A 17 18.73 23.32 -1.70
N SER A 18 18.84 22.48 -0.67
CA SER A 18 17.72 22.01 0.14
C SER A 18 16.70 23.14 0.36
N HIS A 19 15.51 23.01 -0.22
CA HIS A 19 14.34 23.75 0.24
C HIS A 19 13.48 22.80 1.07
N PHE A 20 14.04 22.40 2.22
CA PHE A 20 13.25 21.94 3.35
C PHE A 20 12.44 23.15 3.85
N ARG A 21 11.21 23.31 3.38
CA ARG A 21 10.30 24.33 3.93
C ARG A 21 9.54 23.69 5.08
N HIS A 22 10.09 23.86 6.29
CA HIS A 22 9.36 23.76 7.55
C HIS A 22 8.14 24.69 7.48
N VAL A 23 6.92 24.13 7.48
CA VAL A 23 5.73 24.81 8.00
C VAL A 23 4.98 23.83 8.88
N GLY A 24 4.83 24.20 10.15
CA GLY A 24 4.49 23.31 11.24
C GLY A 24 3.05 22.81 11.29
N GLY A 25 2.90 21.62 11.84
CA GLY A 25 1.68 21.04 12.35
C GLY A 25 2.07 19.99 13.38
N LEU A 26 1.68 20.21 14.64
CA LEU A 26 1.96 19.42 15.83
C LEU A 26 1.89 17.89 15.58
N PHE A 27 2.97 17.19 15.90
CA PHE A 27 3.05 15.73 15.91
C PHE A 27 2.03 15.16 16.90
N LEU A 28 1.01 14.48 16.39
CA LEU A 28 0.28 13.49 17.18
C LEU A 28 0.25 12.17 16.40
N ALA A 29 1.35 11.43 16.49
CA ALA A 29 1.36 10.02 16.17
C ALA A 29 0.49 9.31 17.22
N ILE A 30 -0.80 9.15 16.91
CA ILE A 30 -1.63 8.21 17.67
C ILE A 30 -1.24 6.81 17.17
N LEU A 31 -0.18 6.28 17.78
CA LEU A 31 0.16 4.87 17.75
C LEU A 31 -0.96 4.15 18.53
N LEU A 32 -2.04 3.76 17.84
CA LEU A 32 -2.98 2.80 18.39
C LEU A 32 -2.29 1.44 18.41
N ILE A 33 -1.69 1.13 19.56
CA ILE A 33 -1.26 -0.22 19.92
C ILE A 33 -2.53 -1.05 20.08
N GLY A 34 -2.94 -1.72 18.99
CA GLY A 34 -3.99 -2.71 18.95
C GLY A 34 -3.39 -4.10 18.74
N ILE A 35 -3.33 -4.85 19.83
CA ILE A 35 -3.02 -6.28 19.99
C ILE A 35 -3.18 -7.10 18.69
N GLY A 36 -2.07 -7.61 18.15
CA GLY A 36 -2.01 -8.90 17.42
C GLY A 36 -2.93 -9.16 16.22
N TYR A 37 -2.97 -8.28 15.21
CA TYR A 37 -3.50 -8.63 13.87
C TYR A 37 -2.55 -8.07 12.82
N GLY A 38 -2.16 -8.86 11.81
CA GLY A 38 -1.26 -8.39 10.76
C GLY A 38 -1.87 -7.16 10.08
N VAL A 39 -1.24 -6.00 10.24
CA VAL A 39 -1.62 -4.76 9.55
C VAL A 39 -0.68 -4.63 8.36
N GLY A 40 -1.22 -4.75 7.14
CA GLY A 40 -0.49 -4.31 5.94
C GLY A 40 -0.78 -2.83 5.70
N SER A 41 0.24 -2.05 5.36
CA SER A 41 0.08 -0.61 5.12
C SER A 41 0.91 -0.17 3.92
N GLY A 42 0.25 0.17 2.83
CA GLY A 42 0.90 0.60 1.60
C GLY A 42 0.71 2.09 1.36
N GLN A 43 1.75 2.76 0.85
CA GLN A 43 1.69 4.18 0.51
C GLN A 43 2.18 4.41 -0.91
N VAL A 44 1.49 5.28 -1.65
CA VAL A 44 1.92 5.74 -2.96
C VAL A 44 1.96 7.25 -2.97
N ASP A 45 3.01 7.79 -3.56
CA ASP A 45 3.20 9.20 -3.78
C ASP A 45 2.86 9.59 -5.23
N ILE A 46 2.33 10.77 -5.50
CA ILE A 46 2.01 11.25 -6.86
C ILE A 46 2.66 12.63 -7.09
N GLN A 47 3.87 12.62 -7.68
CA GLN A 47 4.65 13.83 -7.98
C GLN A 47 4.39 14.40 -9.37
N TRP A 48 4.65 15.70 -9.53
CA TRP A 48 4.81 16.37 -10.82
C TRP A 48 5.90 15.69 -11.69
N PRO A 49 5.76 15.74 -13.02
CA PRO A 49 6.52 14.88 -13.92
C PRO A 49 7.91 15.44 -14.21
N PHE A 50 8.85 14.52 -14.30
CA PHE A 50 9.60 14.39 -15.53
C PHE A 50 9.09 13.08 -16.17
N TRP A 51 8.34 13.18 -17.28
CA TRP A 51 7.79 12.07 -18.09
C TRP A 51 6.66 11.22 -17.44
N PRO A 52 5.68 10.68 -18.20
CA PRO A 52 4.72 9.72 -17.66
C PRO A 52 5.45 8.43 -17.28
N THR A 53 5.37 8.05 -16.01
CA THR A 53 5.98 6.83 -15.47
C THR A 53 4.91 5.91 -14.93
N THR A 54 4.99 4.63 -15.32
CA THR A 54 4.28 3.56 -14.61
C THR A 54 5.21 3.09 -13.49
N THR A 55 4.81 3.29 -12.25
CA THR A 55 5.60 2.86 -11.08
C THR A 55 4.81 1.80 -10.33
N THR A 56 5.42 0.61 -10.19
CA THR A 56 4.90 -0.46 -9.33
C THR A 56 5.66 -0.43 -8.01
N TYR A 57 4.92 -0.32 -6.91
CA TYR A 57 5.43 -0.52 -5.56
C TYR A 57 5.15 -1.98 -5.17
N SER A 58 6.20 -2.70 -4.80
CA SER A 58 6.15 -4.09 -4.34
C SER A 58 6.98 -4.17 -3.07
N GLY A 59 6.47 -4.83 -2.03
CA GLY A 59 7.11 -4.87 -0.71
C GLY A 59 6.14 -4.99 0.46
N ASP A 60 4.85 -4.73 0.22
CA ASP A 60 3.81 -4.96 1.20
C ASP A 60 3.42 -6.43 1.23
N ALA A 61 3.40 -7.00 2.43
CA ALA A 61 2.98 -8.38 2.62
C ALA A 61 2.07 -8.52 3.85
N ILE A 62 1.05 -9.37 3.73
CA ILE A 62 0.15 -9.75 4.81
C ILE A 62 0.36 -11.24 5.10
N PRO A 63 1.17 -11.59 6.11
CA PRO A 63 1.30 -12.95 6.59
C PRO A 63 0.15 -13.28 7.55
N PHE A 64 -0.77 -14.14 7.12
CA PHE A 64 -1.83 -14.69 7.97
C PHE A 64 -1.29 -15.73 8.97
N GLY A 65 -0.11 -16.31 8.71
CA GLY A 65 0.47 -17.37 9.52
C GLY A 65 -0.37 -18.65 9.47
N ASN A 66 -0.37 -19.40 10.55
CA ASN A 66 -1.13 -20.65 10.65
C ASN A 66 -2.59 -20.34 11.01
N VAL A 67 -3.53 -20.88 10.25
CA VAL A 67 -4.98 -20.78 10.47
C VAL A 67 -5.57 -22.17 10.34
N ASN A 68 -6.43 -22.55 11.29
CA ASN A 68 -7.03 -23.87 11.27
C ASN A 68 -7.93 -24.02 10.04
N VAL A 69 -7.97 -25.20 9.45
CA VAL A 69 -8.85 -25.51 8.32
C VAL A 69 -10.31 -25.29 8.75
N GLY A 70 -11.06 -24.53 7.96
CA GLY A 70 -12.43 -24.14 8.28
C GLY A 70 -12.57 -22.85 9.10
N GLU A 71 -11.48 -22.35 9.69
CA GLU A 71 -11.46 -21.03 10.33
C GLU A 71 -11.18 -19.92 9.32
N THR A 72 -11.53 -18.69 9.70
CA THR A 72 -11.27 -17.49 8.91
C THR A 72 -10.49 -16.49 9.74
N LYS A 73 -9.37 -16.01 9.17
CA LYS A 73 -8.59 -14.93 9.75
C LYS A 73 -8.72 -13.68 8.89
N THR A 74 -8.91 -12.54 9.54
CA THR A 74 -9.08 -11.24 8.88
C THR A 74 -7.93 -10.31 9.22
N ALA A 75 -7.42 -9.62 8.21
CA ALA A 75 -6.42 -8.58 8.32
C ALA A 75 -7.01 -7.26 7.77
N ASN A 76 -6.69 -6.15 8.41
CA ASN A 76 -7.00 -4.82 7.88
C ASN A 76 -5.84 -4.36 7.00
N TYR A 77 -6.13 -3.86 5.82
CA TYR A 77 -5.17 -3.25 4.93
C TYR A 77 -5.55 -1.79 4.69
N THR A 78 -4.61 -0.89 4.98
CA THR A 78 -4.79 0.55 4.77
C THR A 78 -3.90 1.01 3.63
N PHE A 79 -4.51 1.56 2.58
CA PHE A 79 -3.82 2.21 1.48
C PHE A 79 -3.90 3.72 1.65
N LYS A 80 -2.77 4.42 1.54
CA LYS A 80 -2.69 5.87 1.72
C LYS A 80 -2.00 6.56 0.53
N ILE A 81 -2.53 7.72 0.13
CA ILE A 81 -1.78 8.68 -0.69
C ILE A 81 -0.91 9.51 0.25
N THR A 82 0.40 9.57 -0.01
CA THR A 82 1.34 10.31 0.85
C THR A 82 0.93 11.78 0.99
N GLU A 83 1.29 12.39 2.12
CA GLU A 83 1.13 13.85 2.32
C GLU A 83 2.04 14.64 1.35
N GLU A 84 3.10 14.00 0.86
CA GLU A 84 4.06 14.56 -0.10
C GLU A 84 3.49 14.59 -1.54
N SER A 85 2.35 13.94 -1.76
CA SER A 85 1.67 13.92 -3.05
C SER A 85 1.19 15.33 -3.41
N GLU A 86 1.49 15.77 -4.63
CA GLU A 86 1.17 17.12 -5.09
C GLU A 86 -0.20 17.19 -5.77
N THR A 87 -0.78 16.02 -6.06
CA THR A 87 -2.10 15.87 -6.68
C THR A 87 -2.91 14.77 -6.00
N ALA A 88 -4.23 14.79 -6.21
CA ALA A 88 -5.10 13.71 -5.77
C ALA A 88 -4.88 12.43 -6.61
N GLY A 89 -5.03 11.28 -5.97
CA GLY A 89 -4.94 9.96 -6.59
C GLY A 89 -6.32 9.29 -6.67
N THR A 90 -6.72 8.86 -7.86
CA THR A 90 -7.94 8.07 -8.05
C THR A 90 -7.60 6.59 -8.08
N ILE A 91 -8.05 5.84 -7.07
CA ILE A 91 -7.98 4.39 -7.07
C ILE A 91 -9.02 3.88 -8.08
N THR A 92 -8.56 3.18 -9.10
CA THR A 92 -9.40 2.65 -10.18
C THR A 92 -9.63 1.15 -10.07
N ASN A 93 -8.75 0.43 -9.39
CA ASN A 93 -8.86 -1.02 -9.22
C ASN A 93 -8.25 -1.49 -7.89
N ILE A 94 -8.88 -2.46 -7.25
CA ILE A 94 -8.34 -3.24 -6.13
C ILE A 94 -8.79 -4.69 -6.36
N ALA A 95 -7.92 -5.54 -6.88
CA ALA A 95 -8.30 -6.90 -7.25
C ALA A 95 -7.11 -7.86 -7.34
N PHE A 96 -7.42 -9.15 -7.30
CA PHE A 96 -6.54 -10.21 -7.76
C PHE A 96 -6.40 -10.22 -9.29
N PRO A 97 -5.40 -10.92 -9.86
CA PRO A 97 -5.24 -11.06 -11.30
C PRO A 97 -6.53 -11.47 -11.99
N GLY A 98 -6.93 -10.74 -13.03
CA GLY A 98 -8.21 -10.96 -13.73
C GLY A 98 -9.41 -10.17 -13.18
N GLY A 99 -9.23 -9.34 -12.15
CA GLY A 99 -10.29 -8.49 -11.60
C GLY A 99 -11.16 -9.19 -10.56
N TYR A 100 -10.69 -10.30 -9.99
CA TYR A 100 -11.44 -11.05 -8.98
C TYR A 100 -11.24 -10.47 -7.58
N SER A 101 -12.27 -10.56 -6.75
CA SER A 101 -12.20 -10.22 -5.31
C SER A 101 -11.82 -11.43 -4.44
N GLN A 102 -11.66 -12.62 -5.02
CA GLN A 102 -11.26 -13.83 -4.33
C GLN A 102 -10.23 -14.61 -5.16
N TRP A 103 -9.23 -15.18 -4.48
CA TRP A 103 -8.20 -16.02 -5.06
C TRP A 103 -7.84 -17.16 -4.11
N GLY A 104 -8.28 -18.38 -4.44
CA GLY A 104 -8.17 -19.52 -3.55
C GLY A 104 -8.85 -19.24 -2.20
N PRO A 105 -8.14 -19.40 -1.06
CA PRO A 105 -8.68 -19.12 0.28
C PRO A 105 -8.63 -17.64 0.67
N PHE A 106 -8.11 -16.75 -0.18
CA PHE A 106 -8.03 -15.31 0.12
C PHE A 106 -9.20 -14.53 -0.49
N SER A 107 -9.78 -13.61 0.28
CA SER A 107 -10.83 -12.71 -0.23
C SER A 107 -10.61 -11.27 0.20
N LEU A 108 -10.95 -10.33 -0.68
CA LEU A 108 -11.00 -8.90 -0.43
C LEU A 108 -12.43 -8.52 -0.01
N VAL A 109 -12.59 -7.97 1.19
CA VAL A 109 -13.89 -7.64 1.77
C VAL A 109 -13.92 -6.18 2.24
N ASN A 110 -15.12 -5.59 2.28
CA ASN A 110 -15.32 -4.18 2.62
C ASN A 110 -14.48 -3.23 1.74
N LEU A 111 -14.39 -3.56 0.45
CA LEU A 111 -13.75 -2.69 -0.54
C LEU A 111 -14.52 -1.37 -0.69
N PRO A 112 -13.83 -0.25 -0.91
CA PRO A 112 -14.47 1.01 -1.27
C PRO A 112 -15.22 0.89 -2.60
N SER A 113 -16.22 1.74 -2.83
CA SER A 113 -16.81 1.92 -4.16
C SER A 113 -15.75 2.51 -5.10
N LEU A 114 -15.40 1.77 -6.16
CA LEU A 114 -14.43 2.22 -7.16
C LEU A 114 -15.14 2.78 -8.41
N PRO A 115 -14.60 3.82 -9.07
CA PRO A 115 -13.38 4.55 -8.70
C PRO A 115 -13.59 5.46 -7.47
N THR A 116 -12.55 5.63 -6.65
CA THR A 116 -12.55 6.55 -5.51
C THR A 116 -11.34 7.47 -5.56
N THR A 117 -11.51 8.75 -5.26
CA THR A 117 -10.43 9.75 -5.26
C THR A 117 -10.01 10.07 -3.84
N LEU A 118 -8.71 9.97 -3.58
CA LEU A 118 -8.06 10.32 -2.33
C LEU A 118 -7.19 11.57 -2.54
N GLN A 119 -7.35 12.56 -1.70
CA GLN A 119 -6.45 13.71 -1.60
C GLN A 119 -5.11 13.29 -0.97
N PRO A 120 -4.04 14.09 -1.15
CA PRO A 120 -2.82 13.91 -0.38
C PRO A 120 -3.11 13.78 1.11
N GLY A 121 -2.55 12.75 1.73
CA GLY A 121 -2.77 12.45 3.15
C GLY A 121 -3.98 11.58 3.46
N GLU A 122 -4.92 11.41 2.52
CA GLU A 122 -6.07 10.55 2.70
C GLU A 122 -5.73 9.08 2.51
N SER A 123 -6.51 8.23 3.19
CA SER A 123 -6.34 6.78 3.16
C SER A 123 -7.67 6.08 3.05
N VAL A 124 -7.65 4.90 2.45
CA VAL A 124 -8.77 3.95 2.46
C VAL A 124 -8.34 2.69 3.19
N THR A 125 -9.25 2.14 3.99
CA THR A 125 -9.02 0.86 4.68
C THR A 125 -10.06 -0.14 4.22
N PHE A 126 -9.60 -1.33 3.89
CA PHE A 126 -10.44 -2.49 3.58
C PHE A 126 -9.88 -3.71 4.30
N GLN A 127 -10.56 -4.84 4.18
CA GLN A 127 -10.20 -6.07 4.86
C GLN A 127 -9.78 -7.15 3.86
N VAL A 128 -8.84 -7.97 4.27
CA VAL A 128 -8.40 -9.16 3.55
C VAL A 128 -8.61 -10.36 4.47
N THR A 129 -9.31 -11.37 3.98
CA THR A 129 -9.59 -12.59 4.74
C THR A 129 -8.84 -13.78 4.17
N PHE A 130 -8.46 -14.71 5.03
CA PHE A 130 -7.89 -16.01 4.68
C PHE A 130 -8.69 -17.12 5.37
N SER A 131 -9.30 -17.98 4.56
CA SER A 131 -10.18 -19.08 4.98
C SER A 131 -9.72 -20.41 4.34
N PRO A 132 -8.67 -21.06 4.87
CA PRO A 132 -8.17 -22.31 4.30
C PRO A 132 -9.19 -23.44 4.44
N THR A 133 -9.49 -24.13 3.35
CA THR A 133 -10.38 -25.31 3.33
C THR A 133 -9.63 -26.63 3.37
N ALA A 134 -8.30 -26.60 3.23
CA ALA A 134 -7.42 -27.74 3.35
C ALA A 134 -6.10 -27.31 4.01
N ALA A 135 -5.38 -28.28 4.57
CA ALA A 135 -4.06 -28.02 5.12
C ALA A 135 -3.07 -27.76 3.98
N GLY A 136 -2.16 -26.80 4.18
CA GLY A 136 -1.15 -26.44 3.18
C GLY A 136 -0.81 -24.96 3.18
N SER A 137 0.26 -24.61 2.50
CA SER A 137 0.69 -23.21 2.33
C SER A 137 0.04 -22.60 1.09
N TYR A 138 -0.48 -21.39 1.26
CA TYR A 138 -1.16 -20.60 0.24
C TYR A 138 -0.46 -19.26 0.07
N SER A 139 -0.36 -18.80 -1.17
CA SER A 139 0.10 -17.46 -1.51
C SER A 139 -0.75 -16.86 -2.62
N ALA A 140 -0.90 -15.55 -2.60
CA ALA A 140 -1.59 -14.78 -3.63
C ALA A 140 -1.05 -13.35 -3.62
N THR A 141 -1.20 -12.62 -4.72
CA THR A 141 -0.88 -11.20 -4.77
C THR A 141 -2.09 -10.46 -5.31
N PHE A 142 -2.52 -9.40 -4.64
CA PHE A 142 -3.52 -8.48 -5.18
C PHE A 142 -2.88 -7.15 -5.53
N THR A 143 -3.46 -6.44 -6.48
CA THR A 143 -2.94 -5.16 -6.99
C THR A 143 -3.96 -4.06 -6.76
N ILE A 144 -3.48 -2.92 -6.28
CA ILE A 144 -4.19 -1.65 -6.21
C ILE A 144 -3.68 -0.78 -7.34
N THR A 145 -4.56 -0.25 -8.19
CA THR A 145 -4.20 0.67 -9.27
C THR A 145 -4.70 2.07 -8.95
N VAL A 146 -3.81 3.05 -9.04
CA VAL A 146 -4.07 4.47 -8.77
C VAL A 146 -3.66 5.29 -9.97
N GLN A 147 -4.49 6.27 -10.33
CA GLN A 147 -4.23 7.21 -11.41
C GLN A 147 -4.31 8.64 -10.88
N GLY A 148 -3.32 9.46 -11.19
CA GLY A 148 -3.23 10.84 -10.73
C GLY A 148 -2.06 11.58 -11.35
N GLY A 149 -1.83 12.84 -10.95
CA GLY A 149 -0.76 13.66 -11.51
C GLY A 149 -1.11 14.31 -12.85
N TRP A 150 -0.25 15.24 -13.27
CA TRP A 150 -0.32 15.88 -14.59
C TRP A 150 1.07 15.90 -15.23
N PRO A 151 1.32 15.20 -16.35
CA PRO A 151 0.39 14.36 -17.08
C PRO A 151 -0.03 13.16 -16.23
N LEU A 152 -1.14 12.55 -16.61
CA LEU A 152 -1.72 11.41 -15.91
C LEU A 152 -0.69 10.27 -15.79
N GLN A 153 -0.41 9.86 -14.57
CA GLN A 153 0.41 8.71 -14.23
C GLN A 153 -0.49 7.56 -13.76
N THR A 154 -0.04 6.33 -14.00
CA THR A 154 -0.66 5.13 -13.42
C THR A 154 0.35 4.47 -12.50
N LYS A 155 0.02 4.37 -11.22
CA LYS A 155 0.83 3.72 -10.21
C LYS A 155 0.10 2.48 -9.70
N THR A 156 0.85 1.43 -9.43
CA THR A 156 0.31 0.18 -8.91
C THR A 156 1.00 -0.18 -7.61
N GLN A 157 0.23 -0.71 -6.67
CA GLN A 157 0.74 -1.28 -5.43
C GLN A 157 0.37 -2.75 -5.40
N ASP A 158 1.38 -3.61 -5.42
CA ASP A 158 1.23 -5.04 -5.27
C ASP A 158 1.39 -5.41 -3.79
N VAL A 159 0.52 -6.30 -3.32
CA VAL A 159 0.48 -6.75 -1.93
C VAL A 159 0.45 -8.27 -1.89
N ASP A 160 1.48 -8.85 -1.29
CA ASP A 160 1.66 -10.29 -1.20
C ASP A 160 0.94 -10.87 0.02
N LEU A 161 0.14 -11.90 -0.19
CA LEU A 161 -0.58 -12.62 0.84
C LEU A 161 0.07 -13.98 1.05
N THR A 162 0.31 -14.35 2.30
CA THR A 162 0.79 -15.68 2.66
C THR A 162 0.00 -16.24 3.84
N GLY A 163 -0.29 -17.53 3.83
CA GLY A 163 -1.01 -18.20 4.91
C GLY A 163 -0.82 -19.70 4.87
N THR A 164 -0.93 -20.37 6.00
CA THR A 164 -0.87 -21.84 6.07
C THR A 164 -2.13 -22.36 6.75
N GLY A 165 -2.88 -23.19 6.03
CA GLY A 165 -3.94 -24.00 6.60
C GLY A 165 -3.34 -25.13 7.44
N VAL A 166 -3.75 -25.27 8.69
CA VAL A 166 -3.40 -26.42 9.54
C VAL A 166 -4.65 -27.23 9.84
N GLY A 167 -4.60 -28.55 9.67
CA GLY A 167 -5.76 -29.40 9.95
C GLY A 167 -6.15 -29.36 11.42
N GLU A 168 -7.44 -29.55 11.72
CA GLU A 168 -7.88 -29.85 13.09
C GLU A 168 -7.29 -31.19 13.51
N GLY A 169 -6.28 -31.16 14.38
CA GLY A 169 -5.75 -32.34 15.05
C GLY A 169 -4.70 -33.12 14.26
N GLU A 170 -3.44 -32.71 14.37
CA GLU A 170 -2.43 -33.70 14.75
C GLU A 170 -2.47 -33.79 16.28
N SER A 171 -3.38 -34.60 16.82
CA SER A 171 -3.21 -35.09 18.18
C SER A 171 -1.97 -35.98 18.14
N ILE A 172 -0.87 -35.52 18.73
CA ILE A 172 0.28 -36.39 19.00
C ILE A 172 -0.29 -37.57 19.81
N PRO A 173 -0.29 -38.82 19.29
CA PRO A 173 -0.68 -39.95 20.13
C PRO A 173 0.27 -39.97 21.34
N PRO A 174 -0.23 -40.14 22.57
CA PRO A 174 0.67 -40.25 23.72
C PRO A 174 1.67 -41.39 23.44
N SER A 175 2.96 -41.10 23.56
CA SER A 175 3.99 -42.13 23.57
C SER A 175 3.73 -43.00 24.78
N ASP A 176 3.27 -44.23 24.55
CA ASP A 176 3.09 -45.25 25.57
C ASP A 176 4.46 -45.56 26.21
N THR A 177 4.61 -45.22 27.49
CA THR A 177 5.71 -45.66 28.38
C THR A 177 5.18 -45.83 29.79
#